data_AF-A0A941PFY4-F1
#
_entry.id   AF-A0A941PFY4-F1
#
_cell.length_a   1.000
_cell.length_b   1.000
_cell.length_c   1.000
_cell.angle_alpha   90.00
_cell.angle_beta   90.00
_cell.angle_gamma   90.00
#
_symmetry.space_group_name_H-M   'P 1'
#
loop_
_entity.id
_entity.type
_entity.pdbx_description
1 polymer ?
#
loop_
_entity_poly.entity_id
_entity_poly.type
_entity_poly.pdbx_seq_one_letter_code
_entity_poly.pdbx_strand_id
1 'polypeptide(L)'
;MSDLCRMKGNLQLEPLCNQWYVSLPMLAPIPSAMMLANAQIPIMKSYVAAPEGHLALSKNPAMTGGPFVSFTFKLFAGGSNDQFTYA
;
A
#
# COMPACT_ATOMS: atom_id res chain seq x y z
N MET A 1 -32.73 -8.10 -23.35
CA MET A 1 -32.12 -9.14 -22.50
C MET A 1 -30.74 -8.62 -22.13
N SER A 2 -30.52 -8.14 -20.90
CA SER A 2 -29.22 -7.59 -20.49
C SER A 2 -28.33 -8.71 -19.94
N ASP A 3 -27.15 -8.91 -20.52
CA ASP A 3 -26.19 -9.91 -20.06
C ASP A 3 -25.67 -9.57 -18.66
N LEU A 4 -25.74 -10.54 -17.74
CA LEU A 4 -25.32 -10.38 -16.35
C LEU A 4 -23.83 -10.72 -16.24
N CYS A 5 -22.98 -9.70 -16.05
CA CYS A 5 -21.54 -9.89 -15.78
C CYS A 5 -21.27 -10.06 -14.27
N ARG A 6 -20.34 -10.94 -13.90
CA ARG A 6 -19.93 -11.20 -12.51
C ARG A 6 -18.43 -10.96 -12.35
N MET A 7 -18.02 -10.60 -11.14
CA MET A 7 -16.61 -10.48 -10.79
C MET A 7 -15.90 -11.83 -10.99
N LYS A 8 -14.68 -11.78 -11.53
CA LYS A 8 -13.84 -12.97 -11.70
C LYS A 8 -13.45 -13.51 -10.33
N GLY A 9 -13.44 -14.83 -10.15
CA GLY A 9 -13.17 -15.46 -8.85
C GLY A 9 -11.77 -15.20 -8.27
N ASN A 10 -10.84 -14.69 -9.08
CA ASN A 10 -9.49 -14.33 -8.67
C ASN A 10 -9.30 -12.79 -8.59
N LEU A 11 -10.38 -12.02 -8.54
CA LEU A 11 -10.32 -10.58 -8.36
C LEU A 11 -9.95 -10.27 -6.90
N GLN A 12 -8.80 -9.62 -6.71
CA GLN A 12 -8.39 -9.07 -5.41
C GLN A 12 -8.84 -7.61 -5.32
N LEU A 13 -9.58 -7.29 -4.26
CA LEU A 13 -10.02 -5.93 -3.96
C LEU A 13 -9.35 -5.49 -2.67
N GLU A 14 -8.50 -4.48 -2.76
CA GLU A 14 -7.81 -3.94 -1.60
C GLU A 14 -8.52 -2.66 -1.14
N PRO A 15 -9.07 -2.63 0.08
CA PRO A 15 -9.67 -1.43 0.61
C PRO A 15 -8.56 -0.44 0.97
N LEU A 16 -8.68 0.78 0.46
CA LEU A 16 -7.76 1.87 0.74
C LEU A 16 -8.49 3.01 1.46
N CYS A 17 -7.86 3.53 2.52
CA CYS A 17 -8.25 4.77 3.19
C CYS A 17 -7.04 5.70 3.23
N ASN A 18 -7.20 6.94 2.74
CA ASN A 18 -6.09 7.89 2.59
C ASN A 18 -4.91 7.36 1.73
N GLN A 19 -5.16 6.46 0.77
CA GLN A 19 -4.14 5.77 -0.03
C GLN A 19 -3.28 4.74 0.75
N TRP A 20 -3.75 4.32 1.94
CA TRP A 20 -3.14 3.25 2.73
C TRP A 20 -4.09 2.06 2.85
N TYR A 21 -3.53 0.87 2.97
CA TYR A 21 -4.32 -0.34 3.27
C TYR A 21 -5.12 -0.15 4.56
N VAL A 22 -6.42 -0.51 4.51
CA VAL A 22 -7.30 -0.34 5.66
C VAL A 22 -6.96 -1.35 6.75
N SER A 23 -6.46 -0.84 7.87
CA SER A 23 -6.35 -1.59 9.12
C SER A 23 -7.47 -1.21 10.09
N LEU A 24 -7.76 -2.08 11.06
CA LEU A 24 -8.90 -1.92 11.99
C LEU A 24 -9.03 -0.52 12.65
N PRO A 25 -7.94 0.17 13.06
CA PRO A 25 -8.04 1.50 13.66
C PRO A 25 -8.55 2.59 12.69
N MET A 26 -8.44 2.42 11.37
CA MET A 26 -8.94 3.40 10.40
C MET A 26 -10.47 3.49 10.31
N LEU A 27 -11.19 2.50 10.84
CA LEU A 27 -12.64 2.43 10.75
C LEU A 27 -13.33 3.51 11.62
N ALA A 28 -12.75 3.84 12.77
CA ALA A 28 -13.28 4.85 13.67
C ALA A 28 -12.55 6.19 13.47
N PRO A 29 -13.25 7.33 13.57
CA PRO A 29 -12.66 8.64 13.25
C PRO A 29 -11.50 9.02 14.17
N ILE A 30 -11.62 8.74 15.48
CA ILE A 30 -10.58 9.10 16.46
C ILE A 30 -9.29 8.26 16.25
N PRO A 31 -9.32 6.92 16.20
CA PRO A 31 -8.11 6.14 15.98
C PRO A 31 -7.56 6.30 14.56
N SER A 32 -8.41 6.58 13.57
CA SER A 32 -7.97 6.91 12.21
C SER A 32 -7.13 8.20 12.19
N ALA A 33 -7.59 9.25 12.89
CA ALA A 33 -6.81 10.48 13.03
C ALA A 33 -5.47 10.26 13.75
N MET A 34 -5.44 9.41 14.79
CA MET A 34 -4.20 9.05 15.49
C MET A 34 -3.23 8.29 14.59
N MET A 35 -3.71 7.38 13.76
CA MET A 35 -2.87 6.63 12.82
C MET A 35 -2.35 7.51 11.69
N LEU A 36 -3.18 8.44 11.20
CA LEU A 36 -2.76 9.44 10.22
C LEU A 36 -1.63 10.32 10.78
N ALA A 37 -1.82 10.87 11.98
CA ALA A 37 -0.88 11.80 12.60
C ALA A 37 0.45 11.14 13.00
N ASN A 38 0.40 9.93 13.56
CA ASN A 38 1.57 9.30 14.18
C ASN A 38 2.26 8.24 13.32
N ALA A 39 1.59 7.71 12.28
CA ALA A 39 2.19 6.70 11.40
C ALA A 39 2.28 7.19 9.95
N GLN A 40 1.15 7.50 9.32
CA GLN A 40 1.11 7.77 7.88
C GLN A 40 1.92 9.01 7.49
N ILE A 41 1.70 10.15 8.17
CA ILE A 41 2.39 11.41 7.87
C ILE A 41 3.90 11.30 8.12
N PRO A 42 4.39 10.80 9.27
CA PRO A 42 5.82 10.62 9.49
C PRO A 42 6.49 9.71 8.46
N ILE A 43 5.84 8.60 8.08
CA ILE A 43 6.39 7.68 7.07
C ILE A 43 6.52 8.38 5.71
N MET A 44 5.51 9.14 5.27
CA MET A 44 5.60 9.89 4.01
C MET A 44 6.69 10.96 4.05
N LYS A 45 6.84 11.68 5.16
CA LYS A 45 7.92 12.66 5.33
C LYS A 45 9.29 12.00 5.24
N SER A 46 9.47 10.84 5.89
CA SER A 46 10.69 10.03 5.80
C SER A 46 10.98 9.58 4.37
N TYR A 47 9.95 9.12 3.66
CA TYR A 47 10.10 8.66 2.28
C TYR A 47 10.52 9.79 1.33
N VAL A 48 9.91 10.97 1.44
CA VAL A 48 10.28 12.15 0.63
C VAL A 48 11.71 12.60 0.93
N ALA A 49 12.17 12.47 2.17
CA ALA A 49 13.54 12.83 2.55
C ALA A 49 14.59 11.84 2.03
N ALA A 50 14.30 10.54 1.97
CA ALA A 50 15.27 9.51 1.61
C ALA A 50 14.64 8.31 0.87
N PRO A 51 14.16 8.47 -0.38
CA PRO A 51 13.42 7.43 -1.08
C PRO A 51 14.26 6.17 -1.36
N GLU A 52 15.56 6.33 -1.67
CA GLU A 52 16.47 5.21 -1.94
C GLU A 52 16.69 4.31 -0.73
N GLY A 53 16.72 4.90 0.48
CA GLY A 53 16.84 4.16 1.74
C GLY A 53 15.62 3.29 2.00
N HIS A 54 14.41 3.81 1.73
CA HIS A 54 13.17 3.02 1.85
C HIS A 54 13.13 1.86 0.85
N LEU A 55 13.61 2.06 -0.38
CA LEU A 55 13.69 0.99 -1.38
C LEU A 55 14.69 -0.10 -0.99
N ALA A 56 15.86 0.27 -0.47
CA ALA A 56 16.87 -0.67 -0.02
C ALA A 56 16.37 -1.51 1.17
N LEU A 57 15.71 -0.88 2.14
CA LEU A 57 15.15 -1.56 3.31
C LEU A 57 13.98 -2.46 2.93
N SER A 58 13.14 -2.04 2.00
CA SER A 58 12.02 -2.85 1.51
C SER A 58 12.45 -4.13 0.80
N LYS A 59 13.68 -4.21 0.28
CA LYS A 59 14.23 -5.42 -0.34
C LYS A 59 14.80 -6.40 0.69
N ASN A 60 15.01 -5.98 1.94
CA ASN A 60 15.54 -6.83 2.98
C ASN A 60 14.39 -7.58 3.68
N PRO A 61 14.31 -8.92 3.57
CA PRO A 61 13.24 -9.70 4.18
C PRO A 61 13.16 -9.55 5.71
N ALA A 62 14.30 -9.26 6.38
CA ALA A 62 14.32 -9.03 7.82
C ALA A 62 13.66 -7.70 8.25
N MET A 63 13.41 -6.79 7.30
CA MET A 63 12.80 -5.48 7.53
C MET A 63 11.32 -5.43 7.08
N THR A 64 10.75 -6.58 6.69
CA THR A 64 9.34 -6.72 6.31
C THR A 64 8.43 -6.29 7.46
N GLY A 65 7.41 -5.49 7.17
CA GLY A 65 6.49 -4.93 8.18
C GLY A 65 7.02 -3.71 8.94
N GLY A 66 8.22 -3.21 8.61
CA GLY A 66 8.74 -1.96 9.15
C GLY A 66 8.05 -0.71 8.58
N PRO A 67 8.32 0.49 9.13
CA PRO A 67 7.71 1.76 8.71
C PRO A 67 8.33 2.28 7.39
N PHE A 68 8.37 1.43 6.37
CA PHE A 68 8.95 1.74 5.06
C PHE A 68 7.91 1.61 3.96
N VAL A 69 8.09 2.39 2.89
CA VAL A 69 7.18 2.40 1.75
C VAL A 69 7.82 1.60 0.63
N SER A 70 7.22 0.47 0.26
CA SER A 70 7.61 -0.37 -0.89
C SER A 70 7.06 0.18 -2.22
N PHE A 71 6.97 1.50 -2.36
CA PHE A 71 6.42 2.10 -3.57
C PHE A 71 7.53 2.28 -4.60
N THR A 72 7.46 1.48 -5.67
CA THR A 72 8.23 1.69 -6.91
C THR A 72 7.26 2.13 -7.99
N PHE A 73 7.54 3.26 -8.64
CA PHE A 73 6.75 3.71 -9.79
C PHE A 73 6.95 2.75 -10.97
N LYS A 74 6.06 1.78 -11.14
CA LYS A 74 5.94 1.03 -12.39
C LYS A 74 5.08 1.86 -13.34
N LEU A 75 5.72 2.44 -14.36
CA LEU A 75 4.99 2.84 -15.57
C LEU A 75 4.21 1.63 -16.05
N PHE A 76 2.92 1.81 -16.30
CA PHE A 76 2.04 0.78 -16.87
C PHE A 76 2.49 0.44 -18.30
N ALA A 77 3.66 -0.19 -18.45
CA ALA A 77 4.06 -0.87 -19.66
C ALA A 77 3.38 -2.23 -19.61
N GLY A 78 2.37 -2.43 -20.47
CA GLY A 78 1.66 -3.70 -20.59
C GLY A 78 2.64 -4.84 -20.86
N GLY A 79 2.84 -5.69 -19.87
CA GLY A 79 3.81 -6.79 -19.93
C GLY A 79 3.77 -7.63 -18.67
N SER A 80 2.96 -8.68 -18.73
CA SER A 80 3.01 -9.96 -17.98
C SER A 80 3.72 -10.03 -16.61
N ASN A 81 2.94 -10.44 -15.60
CA ASN A 81 3.30 -11.43 -14.57
C ASN A 81 4.27 -11.07 -13.43
N ASP A 82 4.47 -9.80 -13.12
CA ASP A 82 5.10 -9.47 -11.84
C ASP A 82 4.04 -9.28 -10.76
N GLN A 83 3.95 -10.27 -9.89
CA GLN A 83 3.08 -10.26 -8.72
C GLN A 83 3.27 -8.97 -7.94
N PHE A 84 2.14 -8.37 -7.56
CA PHE A 84 2.07 -7.25 -6.65
C PHE A 84 2.55 -7.73 -5.26
N THR A 85 3.86 -7.78 -5.05
CA THR A 85 4.44 -8.06 -3.74
C THR A 85 4.37 -6.79 -2.91
N TYR A 86 3.21 -6.56 -2.31
CA TYR A 86 3.07 -5.66 -1.18
C TYR A 86 3.49 -6.46 0.07
N ALA A 87 4.52 -5.98 0.76
CA ALA A 87 4.98 -6.52 2.04
C ALA A 87 3.91 -6.36 3.12
#